data_AF-A0A952LLX0-F1
#
_entry.id   AF-A0A952LLX0-F1
#
_cell.length_a   1.000
_cell.length_b   1.000
_cell.length_c   1.000
_cell.angle_alpha   90.00
_cell.angle_beta   90.00
_cell.angle_gamma   90.00
#
_symmetry.space_group_name_H-M   'P 1'
#
loop_
_entity.id
_entity.type
_entity.pdbx_description
1 polymer ?
#
loop_
_entity_poly.entity_id
_entity_poly.type
_entity_poly.pdbx_seq_one_letter_code
_entity_poly.pdbx_strand_id
1 'polypeptide(L)' 'MIGKLKGTLDEIDEDSCVVDVHGVGYVAYCSARTLATLPSPGEAV' A
#
# COMPACT_ATOMS: atom_id res chain seq x y z
N MET A 1 -16.80 6.24 -0.01
CA MET A 1 -15.80 6.74 -0.99
C MET A 1 -14.51 6.98 -0.23
N ILE A 2 -13.37 6.43 -0.67
CA ILE A 2 -12.07 6.55 0.01
C ILE A 2 -11.17 7.42 -0.89
N GLY A 3 -10.59 8.48 -0.31
CA GLY A 3 -9.73 9.42 -1.06
C GLY A 3 -8.22 9.23 -0.82
N LYS A 4 -7.83 8.55 0.26
CA LYS A 4 -6.44 8.20 0.59
C LYS A 4 -6.39 7.07 1.61
N LEU A 5 -5.26 6.37 1.63
CA LEU A 5 -4.89 5.42 2.69
C LEU A 5 -3.69 5.99 3.44
N LYS A 6 -3.61 5.72 4.73
CA LYS A 6 -2.46 6.01 5.58
C LYS A 6 -2.32 4.88 6.57
N GLY A 7 -1.16 4.26 6.64
CA GLY A 7 -0.97 3.06 7.44
C GLY A 7 0.42 2.50 7.31
N THR A 8 0.52 1.18 7.40
CA THR A 8 1.76 0.44 7.20
C THR A 8 1.65 -0.34 5.90
N LEU A 9 2.71 -0.31 5.09
CA LEU A 9 2.77 -1.14 3.91
C LEU A 9 2.95 -2.60 4.34
N ASP A 10 2.02 -3.47 3.97
CA ASP A 10 2.04 -4.87 4.37
C ASP A 10 2.68 -5.74 3.29
N GLU A 11 2.22 -5.60 2.04
CA GLU A 11 2.69 -6.38 0.90
C GLU A 11 2.70 -5.56 -0.39
N ILE A 12 3.60 -5.89 -1.32
CA ILE A 12 3.67 -5.35 -2.68
C ILE A 12 3.60 -6.52 -3.66
N ASP A 13 2.65 -6.47 -4.57
CA ASP A 13 2.49 -7.38 -5.70
C ASP A 13 2.92 -6.73 -7.03
N GLU A 14 2.65 -7.39 -8.15
CA GLU A 14 3.05 -6.91 -9.49
C GLU A 14 2.35 -5.59 -9.91
N ASP A 15 1.07 -5.41 -9.55
CA ASP A 15 0.25 -4.25 -9.93
C ASP A 15 -0.54 -3.62 -8.76
N SER A 16 -0.30 -4.10 -7.54
CA SER A 16 -1.00 -3.65 -6.35
C SER A 16 -0.13 -3.68 -5.09
N CYS A 17 -0.63 -3.07 -4.02
CA CYS A 17 -0.07 -3.21 -2.69
C CYS A 17 -1.18 -3.30 -1.64
N VAL A 18 -0.83 -3.86 -0.49
CA VAL A 18 -1.69 -3.92 0.68
C VAL A 18 -1.22 -2.89 1.70
N VAL A 19 -2.12 -2.02 2.13
CA VAL A 19 -1.87 -1.08 3.23
C VAL A 19 -2.72 -1.50 4.42
N ASP A 20 -2.07 -1.87 5.52
CA ASP A 20 -2.74 -2.06 6.80
C ASP A 20 -3.06 -0.69 7.42
N VAL A 21 -4.36 -0.39 7.55
CA VAL A 21 -4.86 0.76 8.30
C VAL A 21 -5.54 0.26 9.58
N HIS A 22 -4.77 0.15 10.66
CA HIS A 22 -5.24 -0.25 12.00
C HIS A 22 -5.94 -1.62 12.07
N GLY A 23 -5.37 -2.63 11.42
CA GLY A 23 -5.86 -4.01 11.37
C GLY A 23 -6.78 -4.30 10.18
N VAL A 24 -6.87 -3.40 9.20
CA VAL A 24 -7.66 -3.58 7.98
C VAL A 24 -6.76 -3.44 6.77
N GLY A 25 -6.55 -4.55 6.05
CA GLY A 25 -5.76 -4.58 4.82
C GLY A 25 -6.54 -4.04 3.63
N TYR A 26 -6.10 -2.89 3.11
CA TYR A 26 -6.65 -2.29 1.90
C TYR A 26 -5.77 -2.60 0.70
N VAL A 27 -6.35 -3.26 -0.31
CA VAL A 27 -5.68 -3.49 -1.60
C VAL A 27 -5.82 -2.24 -2.47
N ALA A 28 -4.69 -1.67 -2.88
CA ALA A 28 -4.62 -0.51 -3.76
C ALA A 28 -3.85 -0.86 -5.04
N TYR A 29 -4.54 -0.81 -6.17
CA TYR A 29 -3.93 -0.98 -7.49
C TYR A 29 -3.24 0.30 -7.93
N CYS A 30 -1.97 0.21 -8.35
CA CYS A 30 -1.24 1.35 -8.89
C CYS A 30 -0.13 0.91 -9.85
N SER A 31 0.40 1.87 -10.62
CA SER A 31 1.41 1.57 -11.64
C SER A 31 2.71 1.04 -11.01
N ALA A 32 3.47 0.24 -11.76
CA ALA A 32 4.79 -0.23 -11.34
C ALA A 32 5.74 0.91 -10.90
N ARG A 33 5.60 2.11 -11.50
CA ARG A 33 6.35 3.30 -11.07
C ARG A 33 5.99 3.71 -9.64
N THR A 34 4.70 3.70 -9.30
CA THR A 34 4.22 4.03 -7.96
C THR A 34 4.69 2.98 -6.96
N LEU A 35 4.55 1.70 -7.30
CA LEU A 35 5.01 0.58 -6.46
C LEU A 35 6.52 0.68 -6.18
N ALA A 36 7.34 1.03 -7.17
CA ALA A 36 8.78 1.20 -7.01
C ALA A 36 9.19 2.38 -6.12
N THR A 37 8.27 3.31 -5.81
CA THR A 37 8.50 4.44 -4.90
C THR A 37 7.95 4.20 -3.49
N LEU A 38 7.25 3.08 -3.28
CA LEU A 38 6.77 2.71 -1.96
C LEU A 38 7.95 2.37 -1.05
N PRO A 39 7.80 2.62 0.26
CA PRO A 39 8.79 2.21 1.25
C PRO A 39 8.83 0.67 1.37
N SER A 40 9.68 0.15 2.25
CA SER A 40 9.73 -1.31 2.46
C SER A 40 8.50 -1.79 3.22
N PRO A 41 8.05 -3.05 3.02
CA PRO A 41 7.03 -3.65 3.89
C PRO A 41 7.39 -3.50 5.39
N GLY A 42 6.40 -3.13 6.20
CA GLY A 42 6.54 -2.77 7.60
C GLY A 42 6.77 -1.28 7.86
N GLU A 43 7.01 -0.47 6.84
CA GLU A 43 7.19 0.98 6.97
C GLU A 43 5.90 1.76 6.70
N ALA A 44 5.87 3.02 7.17
CA ALA A 44 4.69 3.87 7.07
C ALA A 44 4.47 4.42 5.66
N VAL A 45 3.22 4.43 5.21
CA VAL A 45 2.73 5.00 3.94
C VAL A 45 1.61 6.01 4.16
#